data_AF-A0A418VBR4-F1
#
_entry.id   AF-A0A418VBR4-F1
#
_cell.length_a   1.000
_cell.length_b   1.000
_cell.length_c   1.000
_cell.angle_alpha   90.00
_cell.angle_beta   90.00
_cell.angle_gamma   90.00
#
_symmetry.space_group_name_H-M   'P 1'
#
loop_
_entity.id
_entity.type
_entity.pdbx_description
1 polymer ?
#
loop_
_entity_poly.entity_id
_entity_poly.type
_entity_poly.pdbx_seq_one_letter_code
_entity_poly.pdbx_strand_id
1 'polypeptide(L)'
;MRFTAYTSEVKRLSLSLLLLLAAEPAQASPATDLFRAATSVVQREYYGWASADLNALIAGAATSLDAECAPQADTCPFETGRAALTNLFERYGDAHTNVRTPEAAQRLREAMQDLAVPRTGARTVRAEGGLLVVSVIAGSPAEQAGLRRFDLLPTVDGQRAGQRDGQNAEIGPNEFMRLERRAKPITVTRRRAGRPEDTLQLGSALLRARDEPTLLWADDQHGTALIDLPSFLTAGTARRFLNAVQQARQQGARQLVIDLRFNGGGSLSECVMAASVFGPVIYRSQDRWGQFSYYGLRGGRGDPASTEQAASRPDSPSGEAVWSGPAAVLVGPNTASCAEVFSHYARQAGVKVVGEETKGVGNSGVQFHDLPDGGLVAVTVLKAFDADQHPLPPRLAPDVTAPLSIPALTGLGRDTTLEAALQTLSQAVVGSPH
;
A
#
# COMPACT_ATOMS: atom_id res chain seq x y z
N MET A 1 23.37 -61.19 81.86
CA MET A 1 22.42 -60.07 81.73
C MET A 1 22.68 -59.37 80.39
N ARG A 2 21.74 -59.51 79.46
CA ARG A 2 21.24 -58.51 78.49
C ARG A 2 22.21 -57.67 77.61
N PHE A 3 22.05 -57.90 76.30
CA PHE A 3 21.98 -56.98 75.13
C PHE A 3 23.26 -56.51 74.38
N THR A 4 23.45 -57.11 73.18
CA THR A 4 23.48 -56.53 71.81
C THR A 4 23.54 -54.98 71.69
N ALA A 5 24.20 -54.32 70.71
CA ALA A 5 24.44 -54.66 69.30
C ALA A 5 25.57 -53.79 68.66
N TYR A 6 26.08 -54.31 67.55
CA TYR A 6 26.93 -53.74 66.50
C TYR A 6 26.17 -52.71 65.63
N THR A 7 26.86 -51.69 65.08
CA THR A 7 26.74 -51.07 63.71
C THR A 7 27.29 -49.64 63.74
N SER A 8 28.46 -49.36 63.13
CA SER A 8 28.73 -48.99 61.72
C SER A 8 28.75 -47.47 61.49
N GLU A 9 29.95 -46.95 61.21
CA GLU A 9 30.20 -45.59 60.76
C GLU A 9 29.44 -45.24 59.47
N VAL A 10 28.82 -44.07 59.44
CA VAL A 10 28.27 -43.47 58.22
C VAL A 10 29.05 -42.20 57.91
N LYS A 11 29.89 -42.28 56.86
CA LYS A 11 30.51 -41.14 56.20
C LYS A 11 29.42 -40.22 55.64
N ARG A 12 29.40 -38.96 56.05
CA ARG A 12 28.58 -37.91 55.44
C ARG A 12 29.16 -37.56 54.06
N LEU A 13 28.53 -38.05 53.00
CA LEU A 13 28.68 -37.48 51.66
C LEU A 13 27.91 -36.16 51.60
N SER A 14 28.61 -35.05 51.41
CA SER A 14 28.01 -33.76 51.07
C SER A 14 27.55 -33.82 49.60
N LEU A 15 26.25 -33.95 49.37
CA LEU A 15 25.65 -33.91 48.04
C LEU A 15 25.57 -32.44 47.59
N SER A 16 26.49 -32.02 46.71
CA SER A 16 26.37 -30.75 45.99
C SER A 16 25.22 -30.85 45.00
N LEU A 17 24.05 -30.38 45.40
CA LEU A 17 22.88 -30.25 44.54
C LEU A 17 23.15 -29.14 43.51
N LEU A 18 23.57 -29.51 42.30
CA LEU A 18 23.49 -28.61 41.15
C LEU A 18 22.01 -28.29 40.93
N LEU A 19 21.57 -27.07 41.28
CA LEU A 19 20.32 -26.54 40.77
C LEU A 19 20.47 -26.38 39.25
N LEU A 20 19.97 -27.36 38.51
CA LEU A 20 19.50 -27.12 37.15
C LEU A 20 18.33 -26.14 37.27
N LEU A 21 18.60 -24.85 37.04
CA LEU A 21 17.57 -23.89 36.67
C LEU A 21 16.97 -24.39 35.35
N ALA A 22 15.93 -25.22 35.43
CA ALA A 22 15.05 -25.44 34.31
C ALA A 22 14.48 -24.06 33.96
N ALA A 23 14.81 -23.56 32.78
CA ALA A 23 14.14 -22.38 32.24
C ALA A 23 12.65 -22.71 32.25
N GLU A 24 11.88 -22.04 33.12
CA GLU A 24 10.44 -22.14 33.07
C GLU A 24 10.00 -21.77 31.65
N PRO A 25 9.09 -22.55 31.02
CA PRO A 25 8.60 -22.18 29.70
C PRO A 25 8.07 -20.76 29.79
N ALA A 26 8.58 -19.87 28.92
CA ALA A 26 8.17 -18.47 28.89
C ALA A 26 6.63 -18.40 28.92
N GLN A 27 6.10 -17.78 29.98
CA GLN A 27 4.66 -17.71 30.17
C GLN A 27 4.03 -17.04 28.96
N ALA A 28 2.93 -17.62 28.46
CA ALA A 28 2.20 -17.04 27.35
C ALA A 28 1.71 -15.64 27.75
N SER A 29 2.05 -14.66 26.92
CA SER A 29 1.63 -13.27 27.01
C SER A 29 0.99 -12.83 25.70
N PRO A 30 0.17 -11.76 25.68
CA PRO A 30 -0.35 -11.17 24.46
C PRO A 30 0.73 -10.96 23.38
N ALA A 31 1.91 -10.47 23.75
CA ALA A 31 3.05 -10.29 22.86
C ALA A 31 3.48 -11.60 22.18
N THR A 32 3.72 -12.65 22.98
CA THR A 32 4.18 -13.95 22.47
C THR A 32 3.09 -14.68 21.69
N ASP A 33 1.81 -14.53 22.05
CA ASP A 33 0.68 -15.12 21.33
C ASP A 33 0.53 -14.49 19.94
N LEU A 34 0.63 -13.17 19.85
CA LEU A 34 0.63 -12.45 18.57
C LEU A 34 1.82 -12.88 17.69
N PHE A 35 3.01 -12.94 18.29
CA PHE A 35 4.22 -13.35 17.58
C PHE A 35 4.10 -14.77 17.01
N ARG A 36 3.65 -15.73 17.83
CA ARG A 36 3.43 -17.12 17.40
C ARG A 36 2.34 -17.23 16.34
N ALA A 37 1.23 -16.51 16.49
CA ALA A 37 0.14 -16.52 15.52
C ALA A 37 0.62 -16.06 14.14
N ALA A 38 1.31 -14.91 14.07
CA ALA A 38 1.81 -14.38 12.80
C ALA A 38 2.90 -15.27 12.18
N THR A 39 3.92 -15.64 12.96
CA THR A 39 5.04 -16.45 12.44
C THR A 39 4.61 -17.82 11.98
N SER A 40 3.68 -18.47 12.68
CA SER A 40 3.16 -19.78 12.30
C SER A 40 2.46 -19.75 10.94
N VAL A 41 1.70 -18.69 10.63
CA VAL A 41 1.09 -18.53 9.30
C VAL A 41 2.16 -18.31 8.24
N VAL A 42 3.10 -17.39 8.47
CA VAL A 42 4.16 -17.08 7.50
C VAL A 42 5.00 -18.34 7.20
N GLN A 43 5.41 -19.10 8.21
CA GLN A 43 6.16 -20.35 8.00
C GLN A 43 5.42 -21.38 7.15
N ARG A 44 4.08 -21.47 7.28
CA ARG A 44 3.28 -22.43 6.53
C ARG A 44 3.00 -22.00 5.11
N GLU A 45 2.84 -20.70 4.87
CA GLU A 45 2.20 -20.18 3.66
C GLU A 45 3.11 -19.32 2.78
N TYR A 46 4.24 -18.85 3.32
CA TYR A 46 5.14 -17.98 2.57
C TYR A 46 5.59 -18.60 1.25
N TYR A 47 5.37 -17.86 0.16
CA TYR A 47 5.83 -18.19 -1.18
C TYR A 47 6.20 -16.90 -1.91
N GLY A 48 7.38 -16.37 -1.57
CA GLY A 48 7.91 -15.13 -2.15
C GLY A 48 9.38 -15.25 -2.54
N TRP A 49 10.00 -14.09 -2.77
CA TRP A 49 11.36 -13.98 -3.31
C TRP A 49 12.46 -13.90 -2.24
N ALA A 50 12.10 -13.70 -0.97
CA ALA A 50 13.10 -13.66 0.10
C ALA A 50 13.83 -15.00 0.23
N SER A 51 15.14 -14.92 0.44
CA SER A 51 16.04 -16.08 0.55
C SER A 51 16.68 -16.22 1.93
N ALA A 52 16.39 -15.30 2.85
CA ALA A 52 16.90 -15.38 4.22
C ALA A 52 16.31 -16.59 4.96
N ASP A 53 17.03 -17.13 5.94
CA ASP A 53 16.52 -18.25 6.75
C ASP A 53 15.45 -17.74 7.72
N LEU A 54 14.19 -17.87 7.30
CA LEU A 54 13.03 -17.45 8.08
C LEU A 54 12.98 -18.13 9.47
N ASN A 55 13.34 -19.41 9.56
CA ASN A 55 13.24 -20.15 10.82
C ASN A 55 14.31 -19.69 11.81
N ALA A 56 15.54 -19.45 11.34
CA ALA A 56 16.59 -18.89 12.17
C ALA A 56 16.24 -17.47 12.63
N LEU A 57 15.69 -16.63 11.75
CA LEU A 57 15.24 -15.28 12.10
C LEU A 57 14.09 -15.30 13.12
N ILE A 58 13.11 -16.19 12.97
CA ILE A 58 12.01 -16.37 13.94
C ILE A 58 12.56 -16.80 15.30
N ALA A 59 13.48 -17.78 15.34
CA ALA A 59 14.07 -18.26 16.58
C ALA A 59 14.85 -17.14 17.32
N GLY A 60 15.63 -16.35 16.57
CA GLY A 60 16.32 -15.19 17.11
C GLY A 60 15.37 -14.12 17.64
N ALA A 61 14.34 -13.77 16.87
CA ALA A 61 13.35 -12.78 17.28
C ALA A 61 12.51 -13.24 18.48
N ALA A 62 12.17 -14.53 18.58
CA ALA A 62 11.51 -15.10 19.75
C ALA A 62 12.37 -14.96 21.01
N THR A 63 13.67 -15.26 20.90
CA THR A 63 14.62 -15.10 22.02
C THR A 63 14.71 -13.64 22.50
N SER A 64 14.78 -12.69 21.55
CA SER A 64 14.78 -11.26 21.88
C SER A 64 13.46 -10.82 22.52
N LEU A 65 12.33 -11.30 22.02
CA LEU A 65 11.01 -11.00 22.55
C LEU A 65 10.83 -11.53 23.97
N ASP A 66 11.25 -12.76 24.24
CA ASP A 66 11.18 -13.36 25.58
C ASP A 66 11.99 -12.54 26.60
N ALA A 67 13.19 -12.08 26.22
CA ALA A 67 14.01 -11.22 27.06
C ALA A 67 13.36 -9.83 27.31
N GLU A 68 12.73 -9.24 26.29
CA GLU A 68 12.02 -7.97 26.40
C GLU A 68 10.75 -8.08 27.27
N CYS A 69 10.05 -9.21 27.20
CA CYS A 69 8.85 -9.48 27.96
C CYS A 69 9.12 -9.97 29.40
N ALA A 70 10.34 -10.40 29.73
CA ALA A 70 10.68 -10.94 31.06
C ALA A 70 10.26 -10.04 32.24
N PRO A 71 10.38 -8.69 32.20
CA PRO A 71 9.92 -7.83 33.28
C PRO A 71 8.40 -7.78 33.47
N GLN A 72 7.64 -8.12 32.43
CA GLN A 72 6.17 -8.05 32.40
C GLN A 72 5.50 -9.43 32.42
N ALA A 73 6.27 -10.50 32.27
CA ALA A 73 5.80 -11.88 32.25
C ALA A 73 4.59 -12.08 31.32
N ASP A 74 3.49 -12.64 31.85
CA ASP A 74 2.24 -12.92 31.15
C ASP A 74 1.45 -11.66 30.73
N THR A 75 1.84 -10.47 31.19
CA THR A 75 1.19 -9.19 30.85
C THR A 75 1.85 -8.40 29.72
N CYS A 76 2.91 -8.94 29.10
CA CYS A 76 3.62 -8.28 28.00
C CYS A 76 2.67 -7.94 26.83
N PRO A 77 2.58 -6.67 26.39
CA PRO A 77 1.50 -6.20 25.53
C PRO A 77 1.71 -6.56 24.04
N PHE A 78 0.61 -6.57 23.28
CA PHE A 78 0.61 -6.85 21.84
C PHE A 78 1.58 -5.94 21.06
N GLU A 79 1.77 -4.69 21.50
CA GLU A 79 2.66 -3.70 20.90
C GLU A 79 4.10 -4.20 20.82
N THR A 80 4.58 -4.85 21.89
CA THR A 80 5.92 -5.43 21.96
C THR A 80 6.08 -6.56 20.95
N GLY A 81 5.11 -7.48 20.90
CA GLY A 81 5.10 -8.57 19.90
C GLY A 81 5.04 -8.05 18.47
N ARG A 82 4.28 -6.98 18.22
CA ARG A 82 4.15 -6.36 16.89
C ARG A 82 5.42 -5.65 16.44
N ALA A 83 6.14 -5.01 17.36
CA ALA A 83 7.45 -4.41 17.09
C ALA A 83 8.47 -5.50 16.71
N ALA A 84 8.51 -6.61 17.47
CA ALA A 84 9.36 -7.76 17.15
C ALA A 84 9.04 -8.37 15.78
N LEU A 85 7.76 -8.52 15.43
CA LEU A 85 7.32 -9.00 14.11
C LEU A 85 7.71 -8.03 12.98
N THR A 86 7.57 -6.73 13.19
CA THR A 86 7.97 -5.70 12.21
C THR A 86 9.45 -5.83 11.90
N ASN A 87 10.29 -5.88 12.93
CA ASN A 87 11.73 -6.01 12.76
C ASN A 87 12.16 -7.38 12.18
N LEU A 88 11.45 -8.45 12.53
CA LEU A 88 11.62 -9.77 11.91
C LEU A 88 11.41 -9.71 10.40
N PHE A 89 10.29 -9.16 9.94
CA PHE A 89 9.96 -9.13 8.50
C PHE A 89 10.82 -8.15 7.71
N GLU A 90 11.25 -7.03 8.31
CA GLU A 90 12.27 -6.16 7.72
C GLU A 90 13.58 -6.91 7.46
N ARG A 91 14.07 -7.68 8.44
CA ARG A 91 15.29 -8.50 8.28
C ARG A 91 15.09 -9.66 7.31
N TYR A 92 13.88 -10.18 7.20
CA TYR A 92 13.56 -11.22 6.24
C TYR A 92 13.67 -10.73 4.80
N GLY A 93 13.52 -9.43 4.56
CA GLY A 93 13.76 -8.80 3.26
C GLY A 93 12.57 -8.88 2.30
N ASP A 94 11.36 -9.14 2.81
CA ASP A 94 10.13 -9.06 2.01
C ASP A 94 9.20 -7.98 2.57
N ALA A 95 9.20 -6.81 1.92
CA ALA A 95 8.37 -5.67 2.31
C ALA A 95 6.87 -5.92 2.15
N HIS A 96 6.45 -6.94 1.38
CA HIS A 96 5.04 -7.27 1.18
C HIS A 96 4.51 -8.16 2.31
N THR A 97 5.38 -8.91 3.00
CA THR A 97 5.04 -9.59 4.26
C THR A 97 5.14 -8.61 5.43
N ASN A 98 4.03 -8.27 6.08
CA ASN A 98 3.99 -7.28 7.17
C ASN A 98 2.86 -7.53 8.15
N VAL A 99 2.98 -6.98 9.36
CA VAL A 99 1.88 -6.91 10.33
C VAL A 99 1.23 -5.54 10.34
N ARG A 100 -0.08 -5.52 10.57
CA ARG A 100 -0.89 -4.30 10.67
C ARG A 100 -1.62 -4.27 12.00
N THR A 101 -1.73 -3.07 12.57
CA THR A 101 -2.48 -2.84 13.81
C THR A 101 -3.97 -3.15 13.64
N PRO A 102 -4.72 -3.36 14.73
CA PRO A 102 -6.16 -3.57 14.67
C PRO A 102 -6.91 -2.46 13.91
N GLU A 103 -6.51 -1.20 14.11
CA GLU A 103 -7.15 -0.09 13.40
C GLU A 103 -6.81 -0.10 11.90
N ALA A 104 -5.57 -0.46 11.52
CA ALA A 104 -5.19 -0.58 10.12
C ALA A 104 -5.90 -1.76 9.43
N ALA A 105 -6.07 -2.88 10.14
CA ALA A 105 -6.84 -4.03 9.68
C ALA A 105 -8.33 -3.68 9.50
N GLN A 106 -8.92 -2.98 10.46
CA GLN A 106 -10.29 -2.47 10.36
C GLN A 106 -10.46 -1.56 9.13
N ARG A 107 -9.56 -0.60 8.92
CA ARG A 107 -9.63 0.31 7.77
C ARG A 107 -9.51 -0.43 6.43
N LEU A 108 -8.64 -1.43 6.36
CA LEU A 108 -8.52 -2.28 5.18
C LEU A 108 -9.86 -2.99 4.89
N ARG A 109 -10.45 -3.63 5.91
CA ARG A 109 -11.74 -4.33 5.79
C ARG A 109 -12.85 -3.38 5.35
N GLU A 110 -12.95 -2.20 5.96
CA GLU A 110 -13.92 -1.17 5.60
C GLU A 110 -13.78 -0.75 4.13
N ALA A 111 -12.57 -0.53 3.62
CA ALA A 111 -12.35 -0.17 2.22
C ALA A 111 -12.66 -1.32 1.25
N MET A 112 -12.26 -2.56 1.58
CA MET A 112 -12.51 -3.75 0.76
C MET A 112 -14.00 -4.09 0.67
N GLN A 113 -14.72 -3.98 1.80
CA GLN A 113 -16.16 -4.21 1.89
C GLN A 113 -16.98 -2.97 1.53
N ASP A 114 -16.30 -1.85 1.25
CA ASP A 114 -16.90 -0.58 0.92
C ASP A 114 -17.92 -0.15 1.99
N LEU A 115 -17.57 -0.16 3.27
CA LEU A 115 -18.50 0.23 4.33
C LEU A 115 -18.72 1.75 4.34
N ALA A 116 -19.87 2.20 4.84
CA ALA A 116 -20.09 3.60 5.15
C ALA A 116 -19.51 3.90 6.53
N VAL A 117 -18.58 4.85 6.62
CA VAL A 117 -17.83 5.17 7.84
C VAL A 117 -17.73 6.69 8.02
N PRO A 118 -17.61 7.20 9.26
CA PRO A 118 -17.42 8.63 9.50
C PRO A 118 -16.12 9.14 8.85
N ARG A 119 -16.24 10.10 7.94
CA ARG A 119 -15.13 10.74 7.21
C ARG A 119 -15.43 12.22 6.94
N THR A 120 -14.40 13.04 6.90
CA THR A 120 -14.41 14.37 6.27
C THR A 120 -14.52 14.25 4.74
N GLY A 121 -14.04 13.13 4.19
CA GLY A 121 -13.92 12.87 2.76
C GLY A 121 -12.58 13.31 2.17
N ALA A 122 -11.63 13.77 3.00
CA ALA A 122 -10.25 14.00 2.59
C ALA A 122 -9.41 12.73 2.76
N ARG A 123 -8.55 12.41 1.77
CA ARG A 123 -7.45 11.46 1.93
C ARG A 123 -6.17 12.25 2.08
N THR A 124 -5.39 11.96 3.12
CA THR A 124 -4.14 12.67 3.40
C THR A 124 -2.96 11.71 3.42
N VAL A 125 -1.80 12.20 3.01
CA VAL A 125 -0.51 11.52 3.16
C VAL A 125 0.45 12.40 3.93
N ARG A 126 1.47 11.77 4.51
CA ARG A 126 2.52 12.49 5.20
C ARG A 126 3.43 13.18 4.19
N ALA A 127 3.73 14.45 4.42
CA ALA A 127 4.67 15.23 3.61
C ALA A 127 5.45 16.21 4.49
N GLU A 128 6.58 16.70 3.99
CA GLU A 128 7.32 17.77 4.66
C GLU A 128 6.45 19.04 4.74
N GLY A 129 6.40 19.65 5.92
CA GLY A 129 5.59 20.85 6.15
C GLY A 129 4.11 20.61 6.51
N GLY A 130 3.55 19.40 6.35
CA GLY A 130 2.16 19.13 6.70
C GLY A 130 1.59 17.79 6.20
N LEU A 131 0.30 17.54 6.45
CA LEU A 131 -0.42 16.49 5.74
C LEU A 131 -0.83 16.99 4.36
N LEU A 132 -0.38 16.32 3.30
CA LEU A 132 -0.80 16.64 1.93
C LEU A 132 -2.15 15.98 1.66
N VAL A 133 -3.13 16.77 1.23
CA VAL A 133 -4.42 16.27 0.76
C VAL A 133 -4.24 15.69 -0.64
N VAL A 134 -4.39 14.38 -0.81
CA VAL A 134 -4.18 13.71 -2.11
C VAL A 134 -5.47 13.38 -2.84
N SER A 135 -6.61 13.45 -2.15
CA SER A 135 -7.95 13.32 -2.72
C SER A 135 -8.98 13.98 -1.82
N VAL A 136 -10.06 14.46 -2.43
CA VAL A 136 -11.25 14.97 -1.75
C VAL A 136 -12.47 14.36 -2.43
N ILE A 137 -13.36 13.73 -1.67
CA ILE A 137 -14.60 13.13 -2.19
C ILE A 137 -15.57 14.24 -2.57
N ALA A 138 -16.15 14.16 -3.77
CA ALA A 138 -17.18 15.09 -4.22
C ALA A 138 -18.41 15.05 -3.30
N GLY A 139 -18.94 16.23 -2.96
CA GLY A 139 -20.06 16.42 -2.04
C GLY A 139 -19.72 16.21 -0.56
N SER A 140 -18.46 15.92 -0.21
CA SER A 140 -18.06 15.63 1.17
C SER A 140 -17.97 16.90 2.03
N PRO A 141 -17.99 16.76 3.38
CA PRO A 141 -17.73 17.89 4.28
C PRO A 141 -16.41 18.63 4.00
N ALA A 142 -15.35 17.91 3.61
CA ALA A 142 -14.08 18.50 3.22
C ALA A 142 -14.21 19.37 1.95
N GLU A 143 -14.90 18.91 0.92
CA GLU A 143 -15.16 19.71 -0.29
C GLU A 143 -16.00 20.95 0.04
N GLN A 144 -17.07 20.78 0.83
CA GLN A 144 -17.94 21.88 1.26
C GLN A 144 -17.19 22.94 2.07
N ALA A 145 -16.21 22.53 2.88
CA ALA A 145 -15.31 23.45 3.59
C ALA A 145 -14.27 24.12 2.67
N GLY A 146 -14.25 23.79 1.38
CA GLY A 146 -13.35 24.37 0.38
C GLY A 146 -11.96 23.73 0.35
N LEU A 147 -11.79 22.56 0.96
CA LEU A 147 -10.56 21.76 0.85
C LEU A 147 -10.44 21.22 -0.58
N ARG A 148 -9.23 21.19 -1.12
CA ARG A 148 -8.93 20.69 -2.46
C ARG A 148 -7.74 19.75 -2.42
N ARG A 149 -7.65 18.91 -3.45
CA ARG A 149 -6.44 18.14 -3.73
C ARG A 149 -5.24 19.08 -3.80
N PHE A 150 -4.15 18.65 -3.17
CA PHE A 150 -2.88 19.33 -2.99
C PHE A 150 -2.87 20.55 -2.07
N ASP A 151 -3.93 20.75 -1.30
CA ASP A 151 -3.79 21.51 -0.06
C ASP A 151 -2.81 20.81 0.89
N LEU A 152 -2.01 21.61 1.58
CA LEU A 152 -1.18 21.14 2.69
C LEU A 152 -1.85 21.55 4.01
N LEU A 153 -1.84 20.67 4.98
CA LEU A 153 -2.35 20.93 6.34
C LEU A 153 -1.17 20.96 7.31
N PRO A 154 -0.58 22.13 7.60
CA PRO A 154 0.52 22.23 8.55
C PRO A 154 0.11 21.87 9.98
N THR A 155 -1.14 22.15 10.34
CA THR A 155 -1.69 21.86 11.67
C THR A 155 -3.09 21.27 11.59
N VAL A 156 -3.42 20.44 12.57
CA VAL A 156 -4.73 19.82 12.78
C VAL A 156 -5.02 19.88 14.28
N ASP A 157 -6.15 20.46 14.67
CA ASP A 157 -6.55 20.75 16.05
C ASP A 157 -5.43 21.45 16.86
N GLY A 158 -4.73 22.39 16.21
CA GLY A 158 -3.63 23.17 16.79
C GLY A 158 -2.31 22.40 16.95
N GLN A 159 -2.28 21.10 16.65
CA GLN A 159 -1.06 20.28 16.69
C GLN A 159 -0.41 20.24 15.31
N ARG A 160 0.93 20.11 15.26
CA ARG A 160 1.62 20.01 13.97
C ARG A 160 1.31 18.68 13.32
N ALA A 161 1.24 18.71 12.00
CA ALA A 161 0.90 17.56 11.19
C ALA A 161 1.97 17.28 10.14
N GLY A 162 2.00 16.05 9.63
CA GLY A 162 2.92 15.67 8.56
C GLY A 162 4.34 15.35 9.03
N GLN A 163 5.34 15.91 8.36
CA GLN A 163 6.74 15.86 8.72
C GLN A 163 7.32 17.25 8.99
N ARG A 164 8.37 17.28 9.80
CA ARG A 164 9.25 18.43 10.01
C ARG A 164 10.68 17.95 10.05
N ASP A 165 11.51 18.46 9.14
CA ASP A 165 12.93 18.14 9.06
C ASP A 165 13.17 16.62 9.00
N GLY A 166 12.35 15.91 8.22
CA GLY A 166 12.41 14.45 8.08
C GLY A 166 11.84 13.64 9.25
N GLN A 167 11.35 14.29 10.31
CA GLN A 167 10.76 13.63 11.47
C GLN A 167 9.23 13.69 11.44
N ASN A 168 8.58 12.64 11.94
CA ASN A 168 7.12 12.59 12.02
C ASN A 168 6.59 13.59 13.06
N ALA A 169 5.65 14.44 12.67
CA ALA A 169 4.91 15.31 13.58
C ALA A 169 3.81 14.53 14.34
N GLU A 170 3.22 15.20 15.33
CA GLU A 170 2.20 14.67 16.25
C GLU A 170 1.01 14.08 15.49
N ILE A 171 0.48 14.82 14.51
CA ILE A 171 -0.64 14.36 13.69
C ILE A 171 -0.15 13.72 12.40
N GLY A 172 -0.36 12.41 12.30
CA GLY A 172 -0.22 11.64 11.07
C GLY A 172 -1.53 11.38 10.33
N PRO A 173 -1.48 10.76 9.13
CA PRO A 173 -2.69 10.33 8.43
C PRO A 173 -3.59 9.43 9.28
N ASN A 174 -2.99 8.51 10.06
CA ASN A 174 -3.75 7.61 10.93
C ASN A 174 -4.46 8.35 12.08
N GLU A 175 -3.84 9.38 12.67
CA GLU A 175 -4.50 10.19 13.71
C GLU A 175 -5.56 11.10 13.09
N PHE A 176 -5.29 11.70 11.93
CA PHE A 176 -6.30 12.45 11.17
C PHE A 176 -7.56 11.61 10.98
N MET A 177 -7.43 10.36 10.52
CA MET A 177 -8.57 9.44 10.38
C MET A 177 -9.26 9.07 11.71
N ARG A 178 -8.53 9.03 12.82
CA ARG A 178 -9.14 8.84 14.16
C ARG A 178 -9.96 10.06 14.56
N LEU A 179 -9.49 11.27 14.25
CA LEU A 179 -10.23 12.51 14.48
C LEU A 179 -11.55 12.52 13.71
N GLU A 180 -11.58 12.02 12.46
CA GLU A 180 -12.81 11.95 11.66
C GLU A 180 -13.93 11.13 12.33
N ARG A 181 -13.57 10.18 13.19
CA ARG A 181 -14.50 9.30 13.90
C ARG A 181 -15.01 9.85 15.22
N ARG A 182 -14.45 10.96 15.72
CA ARG A 182 -14.86 11.58 16.99
C ARG A 182 -16.19 12.34 16.88
N ALA A 183 -16.77 12.44 15.69
CA ALA A 183 -18.00 13.18 15.41
C ALA A 183 -17.96 14.65 15.90
N LYS A 184 -16.77 15.25 15.90
CA LYS A 184 -16.52 16.67 16.18
C LYS A 184 -15.87 17.32 14.97
N PRO A 185 -16.13 18.61 14.70
CA PRO A 185 -15.40 19.34 13.69
C PRO A 185 -13.89 19.32 13.97
N ILE A 186 -13.11 19.14 12.91
CA ILE A 186 -11.65 19.17 12.95
C ILE A 186 -11.21 20.54 12.47
N THR A 187 -10.43 21.25 13.27
CA THR A 187 -9.86 22.54 12.88
C THR A 187 -8.55 22.30 12.15
N VAL A 188 -8.42 22.73 10.89
CA VAL A 188 -7.17 22.60 10.12
C VAL A 188 -6.67 23.95 9.67
N THR A 189 -5.36 24.20 9.79
CA THR A 189 -4.74 25.27 9.01
C THR A 189 -4.43 24.72 7.63
N ARG A 190 -4.85 25.44 6.59
CA ARG A 190 -4.63 25.10 5.19
C ARG A 190 -3.61 26.04 4.58
N ARG A 191 -2.63 25.47 3.89
CA ARG A 191 -1.76 26.17 2.94
C ARG A 191 -2.09 25.73 1.52
N ARG A 192 -2.32 26.72 0.64
CA ARG A 192 -2.57 26.55 -0.79
C ARG A 192 -1.77 27.57 -1.57
N ALA A 193 -1.21 27.14 -2.70
CA ALA A 193 -0.42 27.99 -3.58
C ALA A 193 -1.16 29.28 -3.96
N GLY A 194 -0.42 30.40 -3.94
CA GLY A 194 -0.95 31.72 -4.28
C GLY A 194 -2.00 32.27 -3.32
N ARG A 195 -2.17 31.67 -2.13
CA ARG A 195 -3.10 32.15 -1.09
C ARG A 195 -2.41 32.23 0.28
N PRO A 196 -2.80 33.21 1.12
CA PRO A 196 -2.40 33.20 2.52
C PRO A 196 -2.95 31.94 3.22
N GLU A 197 -2.26 31.49 4.26
CA GLU A 197 -2.77 30.41 5.10
C GLU A 197 -4.08 30.85 5.78
N ASP A 198 -5.02 29.93 5.88
CA ASP A 198 -6.31 30.14 6.50
C ASP A 198 -6.75 28.90 7.28
N THR A 199 -7.76 29.06 8.13
CA THR A 199 -8.27 27.97 8.96
C THR A 199 -9.62 27.50 8.44
N LEU A 200 -9.77 26.19 8.31
CA LEU A 200 -11.02 25.53 7.93
C LEU A 200 -11.55 24.68 9.08
N GLN A 201 -12.87 24.55 9.16
CA GLN A 201 -13.55 23.59 10.01
C GLN A 201 -14.06 22.44 9.15
N LEU A 202 -13.54 21.24 9.36
CA LEU A 202 -13.95 20.05 8.62
C LEU A 202 -14.96 19.27 9.45
N GLY A 203 -16.18 19.15 8.93
CA GLY A 203 -17.18 18.24 9.48
C GLY A 203 -16.89 16.77 9.14
N SER A 204 -17.68 15.85 9.69
CA SER A 204 -17.64 14.43 9.35
C SER A 204 -19.04 13.93 8.97
N ALA A 205 -19.12 13.05 7.99
CA ALA A 205 -20.34 12.42 7.52
C ALA A 205 -20.09 10.92 7.28
N LEU A 206 -21.16 10.11 7.26
CA LEU A 206 -21.05 8.72 6.82
C LEU A 206 -20.81 8.69 5.30
N LEU A 207 -19.57 8.41 4.90
CA LEU A 207 -19.15 8.30 3.51
C LEU A 207 -18.65 6.89 3.23
N ARG A 208 -18.71 6.47 1.96
CA ARG A 208 -18.13 5.19 1.55
C ARG A 208 -16.62 5.19 1.81
N ALA A 209 -16.11 4.06 2.32
CA ALA A 209 -14.71 3.88 2.63
C ALA A 209 -13.83 3.71 1.38
N ARG A 210 -14.44 3.30 0.25
CA ARG A 210 -13.73 3.23 -1.03
C ARG A 210 -13.17 4.59 -1.44
N ASP A 211 -11.99 4.58 -2.06
CA ASP A 211 -11.48 5.72 -2.80
C ASP A 211 -11.81 5.51 -4.28
N GLU A 212 -12.33 6.56 -4.94
CA GLU A 212 -12.84 6.45 -6.31
C GLU A 212 -11.88 7.08 -7.33
N PRO A 213 -11.78 6.49 -8.54
CA PRO A 213 -11.11 7.15 -9.66
C PRO A 213 -11.80 8.49 -9.95
N THR A 214 -11.02 9.57 -10.07
CA THR A 214 -11.55 10.91 -10.31
C THR A 214 -10.99 11.47 -11.61
N LEU A 215 -11.87 11.86 -12.53
CA LEU A 215 -11.49 12.56 -13.77
C LEU A 215 -11.28 14.06 -13.47
N LEU A 216 -10.08 14.54 -13.79
CA LEU A 216 -9.62 15.92 -13.73
C LEU A 216 -9.08 16.32 -15.11
N TRP A 217 -8.74 17.60 -15.26
CA TRP A 217 -8.15 18.14 -16.48
C TRP A 217 -6.84 18.85 -16.16
N ALA A 218 -5.80 18.57 -16.94
CA ALA A 218 -4.49 19.20 -16.78
C ALA A 218 -4.39 20.54 -17.52
N ASP A 219 -5.37 20.85 -18.38
CA ASP A 219 -5.48 22.11 -19.10
C ASP A 219 -6.96 22.55 -19.21
N ASP A 220 -7.18 23.86 -19.37
CA ASP A 220 -8.53 24.44 -19.46
C ASP A 220 -9.27 24.05 -20.74
N GLN A 221 -8.53 23.66 -21.79
CA GLN A 221 -9.08 23.28 -23.09
C GLN A 221 -9.56 21.82 -23.14
N HIS A 222 -9.46 21.08 -22.03
CA HIS A 222 -9.80 19.68 -21.96
C HIS A 222 -9.02 18.83 -23.00
N GLY A 223 -7.80 19.24 -23.32
CA GLY A 223 -6.89 18.52 -24.21
C GLY A 223 -6.28 17.30 -23.53
N THR A 224 -5.99 17.41 -22.23
CA THR A 224 -5.32 16.37 -21.44
C THR A 224 -6.15 15.98 -20.22
N ALA A 225 -6.73 14.78 -20.27
CA ALA A 225 -7.41 14.20 -19.12
C ALA A 225 -6.39 13.70 -18.10
N LEU A 226 -6.64 13.99 -16.82
CA LEU A 226 -5.89 13.48 -15.69
C LEU A 226 -6.82 12.63 -14.83
N ILE A 227 -6.54 11.33 -14.70
CA ILE A 227 -7.32 10.45 -13.82
C ILE A 227 -6.51 10.14 -12.57
N ASP A 228 -6.95 10.67 -11.42
CA ASP A 228 -6.46 10.21 -10.11
C ASP A 228 -7.05 8.83 -9.86
N LEU A 229 -6.19 7.81 -9.76
CA LEU A 229 -6.61 6.44 -9.48
C LEU A 229 -6.01 6.02 -8.13
N PRO A 230 -6.74 6.21 -7.02
CA PRO A 230 -6.16 6.21 -5.68
C PRO A 230 -5.93 4.83 -5.07
N SER A 231 -6.63 3.79 -5.55
CA SER A 231 -6.58 2.45 -4.97
C SER A 231 -7.18 1.42 -5.92
N PHE A 232 -6.75 0.16 -5.81
CA PHE A 232 -7.37 -1.01 -6.45
C PHE A 232 -8.08 -1.94 -5.45
N LEU A 233 -8.27 -1.51 -4.19
CA LEU A 233 -8.79 -2.37 -3.12
C LEU A 233 -10.27 -2.76 -3.30
N THR A 234 -11.10 -1.84 -3.74
CA THR A 234 -12.54 -2.02 -3.81
C THR A 234 -12.96 -2.66 -5.14
N ALA A 235 -13.86 -3.63 -5.09
CA ALA A 235 -14.42 -4.25 -6.30
C ALA A 235 -15.07 -3.21 -7.24
N GLY A 236 -14.92 -3.43 -8.54
CA GLY A 236 -15.46 -2.57 -9.59
C GLY A 236 -14.66 -1.29 -9.84
N THR A 237 -13.47 -1.16 -9.25
CA THR A 237 -12.58 -0.01 -9.51
C THR A 237 -12.17 0.05 -10.98
N ALA A 238 -11.84 -1.08 -11.61
CA ALA A 238 -11.51 -1.15 -13.03
C ALA A 238 -12.65 -0.62 -13.90
N ARG A 239 -13.90 -0.96 -13.56
CA ARG A 239 -15.10 -0.45 -14.25
C ARG A 239 -15.21 1.07 -14.10
N ARG A 240 -15.06 1.61 -12.88
CA ARG A 240 -15.12 3.06 -12.63
C ARG A 240 -14.00 3.80 -13.36
N PHE A 241 -12.80 3.25 -13.35
CA PHE A 241 -11.66 3.78 -14.09
C PHE A 241 -11.92 3.78 -15.61
N LEU A 242 -12.40 2.66 -16.15
CA LEU A 242 -12.78 2.56 -17.56
C LEU A 242 -13.86 3.59 -17.94
N ASN A 243 -14.86 3.80 -17.09
CA ASN A 243 -15.88 4.83 -17.30
C ASN A 243 -15.27 6.23 -17.33
N ALA A 244 -14.32 6.55 -16.44
CA ALA A 244 -13.61 7.83 -16.46
C ALA A 244 -12.79 8.03 -17.75
N VAL A 245 -12.12 6.97 -18.24
CA VAL A 245 -11.41 7.00 -19.54
C VAL A 245 -12.39 7.23 -20.70
N GLN A 246 -13.53 6.54 -20.71
CA GLN A 246 -14.55 6.73 -21.74
C GLN A 246 -15.17 8.13 -21.69
N GLN A 247 -15.42 8.66 -20.50
CA GLN A 247 -15.90 10.02 -20.30
C GLN A 247 -14.89 11.04 -20.82
N ALA A 248 -13.60 10.89 -20.51
CA ALA A 248 -12.54 11.75 -21.05
C ALA A 248 -12.52 11.75 -22.58
N ARG A 249 -12.65 10.56 -23.21
CA ARG A 249 -12.72 10.44 -24.68
C ARG A 249 -13.94 11.16 -25.25
N GLN A 250 -15.11 10.98 -24.64
CA GLN A 250 -16.35 11.64 -25.07
C GLN A 250 -16.26 13.17 -24.93
N GLN A 251 -15.51 13.65 -23.95
CA GLN A 251 -15.23 15.08 -23.74
C GLN A 251 -14.08 15.63 -24.59
N GLY A 252 -13.53 14.83 -25.51
CA GLY A 252 -12.55 15.29 -26.50
C GLY A 252 -11.09 15.26 -26.05
N ALA A 253 -10.77 14.53 -24.97
CA ALA A 253 -9.38 14.36 -24.53
C ALA A 253 -8.52 13.79 -25.67
N ARG A 254 -7.38 14.44 -25.91
CA ARG A 254 -6.35 14.03 -26.88
C ARG A 254 -5.20 13.30 -26.21
N GLN A 255 -4.99 13.57 -24.92
CA GLN A 255 -3.94 13.00 -24.08
C GLN A 255 -4.54 12.49 -22.77
N LEU A 256 -3.90 11.47 -22.19
CA LEU A 256 -4.34 10.86 -20.93
C LEU A 256 -3.17 10.71 -19.95
N VAL A 257 -3.35 11.21 -18.74
CA VAL A 257 -2.44 11.02 -17.62
C VAL A 257 -3.15 10.23 -16.53
N ILE A 258 -2.52 9.17 -16.02
CA ILE A 258 -3.04 8.38 -14.90
C ILE A 258 -2.13 8.61 -13.71
N ASP A 259 -2.68 9.12 -12.62
CA ASP A 259 -1.92 9.40 -11.41
C ASP A 259 -2.05 8.26 -10.41
N LEU A 260 -0.94 7.55 -10.20
CA LEU A 260 -0.81 6.43 -9.26
C LEU A 260 0.15 6.74 -8.12
N ARG A 261 0.62 7.99 -7.99
CA ARG A 261 1.67 8.38 -7.03
C ARG A 261 1.32 8.04 -5.59
N PHE A 262 0.03 8.00 -5.26
CA PHE A 262 -0.49 7.71 -3.92
C PHE A 262 -1.40 6.47 -3.90
N ASN A 263 -1.16 5.51 -4.80
CA ASN A 263 -1.92 4.26 -4.91
C ASN A 263 -1.13 3.06 -4.36
N GLY A 264 -1.59 2.53 -3.23
CA GLY A 264 -0.95 1.39 -2.55
C GLY A 264 -1.26 0.01 -3.15
N GLY A 265 -1.97 -0.05 -4.28
CA GLY A 265 -2.38 -1.29 -4.92
C GLY A 265 -3.75 -1.78 -4.48
N GLY A 266 -3.95 -3.10 -4.45
CA GLY A 266 -5.21 -3.73 -4.14
C GLY A 266 -5.41 -5.07 -4.84
N SER A 267 -6.53 -5.25 -5.53
CA SER A 267 -6.86 -6.51 -6.21
C SER A 267 -6.14 -6.66 -7.54
N LEU A 268 -5.49 -7.82 -7.75
CA LEU A 268 -4.88 -8.19 -9.03
C LEU A 268 -5.88 -8.19 -10.18
N SER A 269 -7.13 -8.63 -9.94
CA SER A 269 -8.15 -8.60 -10.98
C SER A 269 -8.46 -7.16 -11.40
N GLU A 270 -8.56 -6.24 -10.45
CA GLU A 270 -8.90 -4.84 -10.73
C GLU A 270 -7.76 -4.15 -11.48
N CYS A 271 -6.50 -4.36 -11.12
CA CYS A 271 -5.39 -3.73 -11.83
C CYS A 271 -5.09 -4.35 -13.19
N VAL A 272 -5.24 -5.66 -13.38
CA VAL A 272 -5.08 -6.31 -14.69
C VAL A 272 -6.17 -5.85 -15.66
N MET A 273 -7.43 -5.81 -15.20
CA MET A 273 -8.52 -5.26 -15.98
C MET A 273 -8.28 -3.78 -16.29
N ALA A 274 -7.91 -2.96 -15.30
CA ALA A 274 -7.64 -1.55 -15.52
C ALA A 274 -6.45 -1.33 -16.45
N ALA A 275 -5.35 -2.06 -16.33
CA ALA A 275 -4.18 -1.89 -17.21
C ALA A 275 -4.52 -2.19 -18.67
N SER A 276 -5.52 -3.05 -18.90
CA SER A 276 -5.96 -3.41 -20.24
C SER A 276 -6.67 -2.31 -21.04
N VAL A 277 -6.71 -1.06 -20.56
CA VAL A 277 -7.12 0.07 -21.43
C VAL A 277 -6.12 0.33 -22.54
N PHE A 278 -4.86 -0.03 -22.35
CA PHE A 278 -3.78 0.23 -23.30
C PHE A 278 -3.49 -0.96 -24.23
N GLY A 279 -4.02 -2.14 -23.92
CA GLY A 279 -3.82 -3.36 -24.68
C GLY A 279 -4.17 -4.60 -23.87
N PRO A 280 -4.11 -5.81 -24.47
CA PRO A 280 -4.31 -7.05 -23.73
C PRO A 280 -3.26 -7.23 -22.63
N VAL A 281 -3.68 -7.76 -21.48
CA VAL A 281 -2.80 -8.03 -20.34
C VAL A 281 -2.90 -9.49 -19.96
N ILE A 282 -1.76 -10.17 -19.94
CA ILE A 282 -1.62 -11.54 -19.43
C ILE A 282 -0.63 -11.49 -18.27
N TYR A 283 -1.16 -11.60 -17.06
CA TYR A 283 -0.40 -11.67 -15.83
C TYR A 283 -0.37 -13.09 -15.31
N ARG A 284 0.83 -13.64 -15.10
CA ARG A 284 1.01 -14.97 -14.53
C ARG A 284 1.45 -14.86 -13.09
N SER A 285 0.86 -15.68 -12.25
CA SER A 285 1.26 -15.87 -10.87
C SER A 285 1.59 -17.32 -10.61
N GLN A 286 2.57 -17.55 -9.74
CA GLN A 286 2.89 -18.86 -9.21
C GLN A 286 2.77 -18.82 -7.69
N ASP A 287 2.07 -19.80 -7.13
CA ASP A 287 2.04 -20.06 -5.69
C ASP A 287 2.60 -21.47 -5.40
N ARG A 288 2.42 -21.93 -4.17
CA ARG A 288 2.84 -23.28 -3.74
C ARG A 288 2.05 -24.44 -4.38
N TRP A 289 0.90 -24.16 -4.99
CA TRP A 289 -0.02 -25.15 -5.54
C TRP A 289 0.02 -25.21 -7.07
N GLY A 290 0.43 -24.13 -7.73
CA GLY A 290 0.58 -24.12 -9.17
C GLY A 290 0.70 -22.72 -9.75
N GLN A 291 0.40 -22.63 -11.04
CA GLN A 291 0.36 -21.38 -11.77
C GLN A 291 -1.08 -20.96 -12.06
N PHE A 292 -1.35 -19.67 -11.96
CA PHE A 292 -2.63 -19.05 -12.27
C PHE A 292 -2.40 -17.82 -13.13
N SER A 293 -3.29 -17.56 -14.07
CA SER A 293 -3.21 -16.39 -14.96
C SER A 293 -4.42 -15.49 -14.80
N TYR A 294 -4.17 -14.18 -14.86
CA TYR A 294 -5.18 -13.13 -14.92
C TYR A 294 -5.13 -12.51 -16.31
N TYR A 295 -6.30 -12.35 -16.91
CA TYR A 295 -6.46 -11.87 -18.27
C TYR A 295 -7.28 -10.58 -18.26
N GLY A 296 -6.72 -9.53 -18.84
CA GLY A 296 -7.34 -8.23 -19.00
C GLY A 296 -7.52 -7.92 -20.48
N LEU A 297 -8.72 -7.49 -20.86
CA LEU A 297 -9.04 -7.12 -22.23
C LEU A 297 -9.99 -5.92 -22.24
N ARG A 298 -9.63 -4.84 -22.95
CA ARG A 298 -10.47 -3.65 -23.17
C ARG A 298 -11.02 -3.03 -21.88
N GLY A 299 -10.20 -2.96 -20.83
CA GLY A 299 -10.62 -2.43 -19.53
C GLY A 299 -11.49 -3.37 -18.70
N GLY A 300 -11.65 -4.63 -19.14
CA GLY A 300 -12.49 -5.64 -18.51
C GLY A 300 -11.77 -6.98 -18.34
N ARG A 301 -12.46 -7.96 -17.76
CA ARG A 301 -11.95 -9.32 -17.62
C ARG A 301 -11.91 -9.97 -19.00
N GLY A 302 -10.71 -10.35 -19.45
CA GLY A 302 -10.53 -11.15 -20.65
C GLY A 302 -10.77 -12.63 -20.38
N ASP A 303 -11.29 -13.36 -21.35
CA ASP A 303 -11.13 -14.82 -21.37
C ASP A 303 -9.75 -15.16 -21.97
N PRO A 304 -9.17 -16.33 -21.62
CA PRO A 304 -7.81 -16.66 -22.06
C PRO A 304 -7.65 -16.67 -23.58
N ALA A 305 -8.60 -17.26 -24.32
CA ALA A 305 -8.47 -17.45 -25.76
C ALA A 305 -8.51 -16.11 -26.52
N SER A 306 -9.46 -15.23 -26.18
CA SER A 306 -9.54 -13.89 -26.78
C SER A 306 -8.34 -13.04 -26.42
N THR A 307 -7.89 -13.07 -25.17
CA THR A 307 -6.74 -12.27 -24.71
C THR A 307 -5.43 -12.72 -25.36
N GLU A 308 -5.19 -14.02 -25.49
CA GLU A 308 -4.01 -14.57 -26.17
C GLU A 308 -4.03 -14.23 -27.68
N GLN A 309 -5.20 -14.34 -28.32
CA GLN A 309 -5.37 -13.96 -29.72
C GLN A 309 -5.08 -12.47 -29.93
N ALA A 310 -5.58 -11.62 -29.03
CA ALA A 310 -5.34 -10.18 -29.04
C ALA A 310 -3.86 -9.85 -28.85
N ALA A 311 -3.21 -10.48 -27.87
CA ALA A 311 -1.79 -10.28 -27.56
C ALA A 311 -0.89 -10.70 -28.73
N SER A 312 -1.31 -11.70 -29.51
CA SER A 312 -0.57 -12.19 -30.68
C SER A 312 -0.69 -11.28 -31.93
N ARG A 313 -1.55 -10.26 -31.91
CA ARG A 313 -1.82 -9.38 -33.07
C ARG A 313 -1.84 -7.89 -32.69
N PRO A 314 -0.74 -7.35 -32.15
CA PRO A 314 -0.69 -5.96 -31.67
C PRO A 314 -0.93 -4.92 -32.78
N ASP A 315 -0.55 -5.21 -34.04
CA ASP A 315 -0.64 -4.26 -35.17
C ASP A 315 -1.99 -4.26 -35.91
N SER A 316 -3.00 -5.00 -35.42
CA SER A 316 -4.32 -5.04 -36.05
C SER A 316 -5.09 -3.72 -35.85
N PRO A 317 -5.89 -3.23 -36.82
CA PRO A 317 -6.81 -2.10 -36.63
C PRO A 317 -7.85 -2.32 -35.52
N SER A 318 -8.03 -3.57 -35.07
CA SER A 318 -8.81 -3.94 -33.89
C SER A 318 -8.03 -3.84 -32.58
N GLY A 319 -6.78 -3.32 -32.60
CA GLY A 319 -5.84 -3.19 -31.48
C GLY A 319 -6.55 -2.75 -30.22
N GLU A 320 -6.69 -3.71 -29.31
CA GLU A 320 -7.78 -3.80 -28.34
C GLU A 320 -7.66 -2.82 -27.15
N ALA A 321 -6.91 -1.75 -27.35
CA ALA A 321 -6.83 -0.63 -26.45
C ALA A 321 -8.15 0.14 -26.45
N VAL A 322 -8.63 0.48 -25.26
CA VAL A 322 -9.67 1.49 -25.09
C VAL A 322 -9.11 2.89 -25.33
N TRP A 323 -7.82 3.09 -25.06
CA TRP A 323 -7.10 4.34 -25.28
C TRP A 323 -5.82 4.08 -26.07
N SER A 324 -5.74 4.67 -27.27
CA SER A 324 -4.57 4.59 -28.17
C SER A 324 -3.85 5.92 -28.38
N GLY A 325 -4.34 7.00 -27.77
CA GLY A 325 -3.69 8.32 -27.85
C GLY A 325 -2.45 8.41 -26.95
N PRO A 326 -1.66 9.49 -27.04
CA PRO A 326 -0.55 9.73 -26.13
C PRO A 326 -0.98 9.63 -24.66
N ALA A 327 -0.25 8.85 -23.87
CA ALA A 327 -0.55 8.67 -22.46
C ALA A 327 0.70 8.58 -21.58
N ALA A 328 0.54 8.94 -20.31
CA ALA A 328 1.57 8.82 -19.28
C ALA A 328 0.98 8.31 -17.96
N VAL A 329 1.80 7.60 -17.17
CA VAL A 329 1.47 7.16 -15.81
C VAL A 329 2.40 7.86 -14.83
N LEU A 330 1.83 8.55 -13.85
CA LEU A 330 2.60 9.17 -12.76
C LEU A 330 2.78 8.17 -11.63
N VAL A 331 4.03 7.94 -11.23
CA VAL A 331 4.39 7.01 -10.16
C VAL A 331 5.28 7.67 -9.12
N GLY A 332 5.33 7.10 -7.92
CA GLY A 332 6.25 7.55 -6.89
C GLY A 332 6.45 6.50 -5.79
N PRO A 333 7.11 6.87 -4.68
CA PRO A 333 7.49 5.92 -3.63
C PRO A 333 6.29 5.26 -2.91
N ASN A 334 5.08 5.81 -3.05
CA ASN A 334 3.84 5.22 -2.52
C ASN A 334 3.06 4.39 -3.56
N THR A 335 3.48 4.37 -4.82
CA THR A 335 2.94 3.46 -5.85
C THR A 335 3.40 2.05 -5.52
N ALA A 336 2.46 1.16 -5.19
CA ALA A 336 2.79 -0.17 -4.70
C ALA A 336 1.90 -1.28 -5.30
N SER A 337 2.42 -2.50 -5.34
CA SER A 337 1.69 -3.73 -5.62
C SER A 337 0.95 -3.63 -6.97
N CYS A 338 -0.37 -3.77 -6.98
CA CYS A 338 -1.21 -3.67 -8.16
C CYS A 338 -1.06 -2.36 -8.96
N ALA A 339 -0.66 -1.26 -8.33
CA ALA A 339 -0.35 -0.01 -9.05
C ALA A 339 0.97 -0.11 -9.83
N GLU A 340 1.94 -0.88 -9.34
CA GLU A 340 3.18 -1.21 -10.05
C GLU A 340 2.89 -2.19 -11.21
N VAL A 341 2.00 -3.17 -10.99
CA VAL A 341 1.52 -4.07 -12.06
C VAL A 341 0.86 -3.27 -13.18
N PHE A 342 -0.04 -2.35 -12.84
CA PHE A 342 -0.64 -1.44 -13.83
C PHE A 342 0.43 -0.66 -14.61
N SER A 343 1.37 -0.04 -13.89
CA SER A 343 2.43 0.77 -14.49
C SER A 343 3.34 -0.05 -15.40
N HIS A 344 3.63 -1.30 -15.03
CA HIS A 344 4.41 -2.24 -15.82
C HIS A 344 3.75 -2.55 -17.17
N TYR A 345 2.46 -2.91 -17.16
CA TYR A 345 1.74 -3.23 -18.39
C TYR A 345 1.44 -2.00 -19.24
N ALA A 346 1.17 -0.85 -18.61
CA ALA A 346 1.08 0.42 -19.33
C ALA A 346 2.39 0.71 -20.08
N ARG A 347 3.55 0.54 -19.41
CA ARG A 347 4.87 0.69 -20.03
C ARG A 347 5.11 -0.29 -21.18
N GLN A 348 4.73 -1.56 -21.01
CA GLN A 348 4.82 -2.55 -22.10
C GLN A 348 3.94 -2.16 -23.31
N ALA A 349 2.81 -1.52 -23.07
CA ALA A 349 1.94 -0.98 -24.11
C ALA A 349 2.43 0.37 -24.70
N GLY A 350 3.64 0.81 -24.37
CA GLY A 350 4.26 2.04 -24.90
C GLY A 350 3.91 3.33 -24.15
N VAL A 351 3.18 3.24 -23.03
CA VAL A 351 2.84 4.40 -22.17
C VAL A 351 4.06 4.81 -21.34
N LYS A 352 4.35 6.11 -21.28
CA LYS A 352 5.50 6.59 -20.50
C LYS A 352 5.21 6.59 -19.01
N VAL A 353 6.11 6.04 -18.21
CA VAL A 353 6.07 6.14 -16.75
C VAL A 353 6.95 7.30 -16.29
N VAL A 354 6.38 8.21 -15.51
CA VAL A 354 7.02 9.47 -15.09
C VAL A 354 6.95 9.60 -13.58
N GLY A 355 8.05 9.99 -12.94
CA GLY A 355 8.06 10.26 -11.50
C GLY A 355 9.28 9.70 -10.79
N GLU A 356 9.05 8.90 -9.75
CA GLU A 356 10.09 8.30 -8.91
C GLU A 356 9.97 6.78 -8.86
N GLU A 357 11.01 6.12 -8.37
CA GLU A 357 10.98 4.67 -8.16
C GLU A 357 9.82 4.27 -7.23
N THR A 358 9.15 3.19 -7.59
CA THR A 358 7.99 2.66 -6.86
C THR A 358 8.38 1.93 -5.58
N LYS A 359 7.37 1.57 -4.76
CA LYS A 359 7.57 0.91 -3.45
C LYS A 359 8.34 -0.41 -3.54
N GLY A 360 8.10 -1.19 -4.59
CA GLY A 360 8.81 -2.43 -4.84
C GLY A 360 8.17 -3.68 -4.26
N VAL A 361 6.89 -3.90 -4.54
CA VAL A 361 6.15 -5.11 -4.13
C VAL A 361 5.22 -5.61 -5.25
N GLY A 362 5.34 -5.08 -6.47
CA GLY A 362 4.53 -5.47 -7.65
C GLY A 362 4.84 -6.85 -8.21
N ASN A 363 5.95 -7.47 -7.81
CA ASN A 363 6.34 -8.81 -8.27
C ASN A 363 5.85 -9.95 -7.35
N SER A 364 4.93 -9.64 -6.43
CA SER A 364 4.38 -10.57 -5.45
C SER A 364 2.94 -10.21 -5.06
N GLY A 365 2.26 -11.12 -4.38
CA GLY A 365 0.90 -10.91 -3.89
C GLY A 365 0.72 -11.51 -2.50
N VAL A 366 -0.20 -10.93 -1.72
CA VAL A 366 -0.40 -11.28 -0.32
C VAL A 366 -1.78 -11.85 -0.03
N GLN A 367 -1.82 -12.72 0.98
CA GLN A 367 -3.04 -13.07 1.70
C GLN A 367 -3.03 -12.40 3.07
N PHE A 368 -4.22 -12.04 3.56
CA PHE A 368 -4.39 -11.42 4.87
C PHE A 368 -4.96 -12.44 5.85
N HIS A 369 -4.35 -12.53 7.03
CA HIS A 369 -4.82 -13.41 8.11
C HIS A 369 -5.01 -12.59 9.37
N ASP A 370 -6.17 -12.73 10.02
CA ASP A 370 -6.47 -12.03 11.26
C ASP A 370 -5.56 -12.52 12.39
N LEU A 371 -5.21 -11.60 13.28
CA LEU A 371 -4.38 -11.85 14.46
C LEU A 371 -5.21 -11.73 15.76
N PRO A 372 -4.75 -12.30 16.89
CA PRO A 372 -5.51 -12.35 18.14
C PRO A 372 -5.90 -10.98 18.73
N ASP A 373 -5.19 -9.92 18.37
CA ASP A 373 -5.43 -8.54 18.79
C ASP A 373 -6.47 -7.80 17.91
N GLY A 374 -6.98 -8.45 16.86
CA GLY A 374 -7.84 -7.84 15.84
C GLY A 374 -7.08 -7.16 14.69
N GLY A 375 -5.74 -7.20 14.73
CA GLY A 375 -4.83 -6.84 13.65
C GLY A 375 -4.81 -7.90 12.56
N LEU A 376 -3.85 -7.80 11.64
CA LEU A 376 -3.64 -8.81 10.61
C LEU A 376 -2.16 -8.97 10.24
N VAL A 377 -1.82 -10.12 9.71
CA VAL A 377 -0.57 -10.36 8.97
C VAL A 377 -0.88 -10.48 7.49
N ALA A 378 -0.17 -9.70 6.67
CA ALA A 378 -0.09 -9.88 5.23
C ALA A 378 1.07 -10.83 4.94
N VAL A 379 0.81 -11.91 4.21
CA VAL A 379 1.79 -12.96 3.91
C VAL A 379 1.97 -13.03 2.41
N THR A 380 3.19 -12.89 1.90
CA THR A 380 3.48 -13.11 0.49
C THR A 380 3.26 -14.57 0.14
N VAL A 381 2.34 -14.84 -0.78
CA VAL A 381 1.93 -16.21 -1.17
C VAL A 381 2.08 -16.50 -2.67
N LEU A 382 2.44 -15.49 -3.46
CA LEU A 382 2.62 -15.66 -4.90
C LEU A 382 3.77 -14.82 -5.44
N LYS A 383 4.37 -15.35 -6.50
CA LYS A 383 5.37 -14.70 -7.36
C LYS A 383 4.72 -14.30 -8.67
N ALA A 384 5.08 -13.13 -9.19
CA ALA A 384 4.51 -12.57 -10.41
C ALA A 384 5.43 -12.68 -11.63
N PHE A 385 4.85 -12.98 -12.78
CA PHE A 385 5.50 -13.13 -14.06
C PHE A 385 4.66 -12.50 -15.18
N ASP A 386 5.34 -12.14 -16.27
CA ASP A 386 4.72 -11.56 -17.44
C ASP A 386 4.14 -12.64 -18.41
N ALA A 387 3.78 -12.18 -19.61
CA ALA A 387 3.23 -13.01 -20.67
C ALA A 387 4.22 -14.12 -21.15
N ASP A 388 5.50 -13.96 -20.88
CA ASP A 388 6.57 -14.84 -21.36
C ASP A 388 7.26 -15.60 -20.21
N GLN A 389 6.65 -15.60 -19.02
CA GLN A 389 7.18 -16.22 -17.80
C GLN A 389 8.46 -15.55 -17.26
N HIS A 390 8.76 -14.31 -17.63
CA HIS A 390 9.80 -13.54 -16.97
C HIS A 390 9.27 -12.94 -15.66
N PRO A 391 10.02 -12.98 -14.55
CA PRO A 391 9.60 -12.34 -13.31
C PRO A 391 9.36 -10.84 -13.50
N LEU A 392 8.28 -10.33 -12.90
CA LEU A 392 8.11 -8.88 -12.81
C LEU A 392 9.26 -8.26 -12.01
N PRO A 393 9.68 -7.03 -12.35
CA PRO A 393 10.81 -6.40 -11.68
C PRO A 393 10.49 -6.14 -10.20
N PRO A 394 11.49 -6.24 -9.30
CA PRO A 394 11.28 -6.03 -7.86
C PRO A 394 10.88 -4.60 -7.52
N ARG A 395 11.29 -3.62 -8.33
CA ARG A 395 10.81 -2.22 -8.30
C ARG A 395 10.64 -1.72 -9.73
N LEU A 396 9.78 -0.74 -9.93
CA LEU A 396 9.60 -0.09 -11.21
C LEU A 396 10.27 1.29 -11.19
N ALA A 397 11.36 1.42 -11.96
CA ALA A 397 11.96 2.72 -12.25
C ALA A 397 11.13 3.45 -13.34
N PRO A 398 10.95 4.78 -13.22
CA PRO A 398 10.26 5.57 -14.24
C PRO A 398 11.12 5.70 -15.49
N ASP A 399 10.47 5.85 -16.65
CA ASP A 399 11.14 6.17 -17.92
C ASP A 399 11.67 7.62 -17.91
N VAL A 400 10.97 8.51 -17.18
CA VAL A 400 11.36 9.91 -16.96
C VAL A 400 11.37 10.19 -15.47
N THR A 401 12.56 10.39 -14.90
CA THR A 401 12.73 10.74 -13.49
C THR A 401 12.28 12.19 -13.25
N ALA A 402 11.21 12.37 -12.47
CA ALA A 402 10.63 13.67 -12.13
C ALA A 402 9.97 13.63 -10.73
N PRO A 403 10.75 13.79 -9.65
CA PRO A 403 10.23 13.81 -8.29
C PRO A 403 9.14 14.85 -8.04
N LEU A 404 8.17 14.51 -7.17
CA LEU A 404 7.15 15.46 -6.76
C LEU A 404 7.73 16.44 -5.74
N SER A 405 7.85 17.71 -6.12
CA SER A 405 8.29 18.76 -5.21
C SER A 405 7.11 19.28 -4.38
N ILE A 406 7.02 18.85 -3.12
CA ILE A 406 6.00 19.37 -2.18
C ILE A 406 6.06 20.89 -2.02
N PRO A 407 7.24 21.54 -1.90
CA PRO A 407 7.31 23.00 -1.86
C PRO A 407 6.82 23.67 -3.15
N ALA A 408 7.15 23.15 -4.34
CA ALA A 408 6.65 23.71 -5.59
C ALA A 408 5.13 23.51 -5.74
N LEU A 409 4.62 22.33 -5.38
CA LEU A 409 3.22 22.00 -5.46
C LEU A 409 2.38 22.90 -4.54
N THR A 410 2.78 22.99 -3.27
CA THR A 410 1.97 23.66 -2.24
C THR A 410 2.23 25.16 -2.14
N GLY A 411 3.41 25.63 -2.56
CA GLY A 411 3.79 27.04 -2.56
C GLY A 411 3.55 27.76 -3.89
N LEU A 412 3.83 27.08 -5.01
CA LEU A 412 3.77 27.68 -6.36
C LEU A 412 2.63 27.12 -7.22
N GLY A 413 1.96 26.04 -6.79
CA GLY A 413 0.88 25.40 -7.55
C GLY A 413 1.42 24.56 -8.71
N ARG A 414 2.72 24.25 -8.68
CA ARG A 414 3.43 23.55 -9.75
C ARG A 414 3.62 22.09 -9.39
N ASP A 415 2.95 21.22 -10.11
CA ASP A 415 3.13 19.77 -10.00
C ASP A 415 4.27 19.34 -10.93
N THR A 416 5.48 19.23 -10.39
CA THR A 416 6.70 18.95 -11.16
C THR A 416 6.64 17.62 -11.91
N THR A 417 5.98 16.60 -11.36
CA THR A 417 5.83 15.30 -12.02
C THR A 417 4.82 15.38 -13.16
N LEU A 418 3.70 16.05 -12.96
CA LEU A 418 2.71 16.27 -14.01
C LEU A 418 3.28 17.13 -15.14
N GLU A 419 3.97 18.22 -14.82
CA GLU A 419 4.63 19.09 -15.81
C GLU A 419 5.59 18.30 -16.71
N ALA A 420 6.42 17.41 -16.11
CA ALA A 420 7.32 16.54 -16.88
C ALA A 420 6.56 15.56 -17.79
N ALA A 421 5.43 15.01 -17.31
CA ALA A 421 4.59 14.15 -18.14
C ALA A 421 3.97 14.90 -19.31
N LEU A 422 3.43 16.11 -19.09
CA LEU A 422 2.87 16.96 -20.15
C LEU A 422 3.93 17.34 -21.20
N GLN A 423 5.15 17.64 -20.77
CA GLN A 423 6.28 17.90 -21.68
C GLN A 423 6.61 16.66 -22.53
N THR A 424 6.65 15.47 -21.91
CA THR A 424 6.90 14.19 -22.59
C THR A 424 5.82 13.91 -23.64
N LEU A 425 4.55 14.12 -23.30
CA LEU A 425 3.42 13.91 -24.21
C LEU A 425 3.41 14.88 -25.38
N SER A 426 3.80 16.14 -25.14
CA SER A 426 3.88 17.15 -26.20
C SER A 426 4.95 16.81 -27.24
N GLN A 427 6.10 16.26 -26.82
CA GLN A 427 7.18 15.85 -27.73
C GLN A 427 6.76 14.66 -28.61
N ALA A 428 5.98 13.71 -28.07
CA ALA A 428 5.49 12.56 -28.82
C ALA A 428 4.54 12.96 -29.97
N VAL A 429 3.77 14.03 -29.80
CA VAL A 429 2.87 14.55 -30.85
C VAL A 429 3.66 15.20 -31.99
N VAL A 430 4.76 15.89 -31.71
CA VAL A 430 5.58 16.58 -32.73
C VAL A 430 6.44 15.61 -33.55
N GLY A 431 6.80 14.45 -32.99
CA GLY A 431 7.67 13.46 -33.63
C GLY A 431 6.97 12.43 -34.53
N SER A 432 5.64 12.46 -34.66
CA SER A 432 4.90 11.51 -35.51
C SER A 432 4.77 12.08 -36.93
N PRO A 433 5.38 11.49 -37.97
CA PRO A 433 5.16 11.93 -39.35
C PRO A 433 3.70 11.65 -39.71
N HIS A 434 3.03 12.66 -40.30
CA HIS A 434 1.70 12.54 -40.87
C HIS A 434 1.62 11.52 -42.01
#